data_AF-Q1ZVH7-F1
#
_entry.id   AF-Q1ZVH7-F1
#
_cell.length_a   1.000
_cell.length_b   1.000
_cell.length_c   1.000
_cell.angle_alpha   90.00
_cell.angle_beta   90.00
_cell.angle_gamma   90.00
#
_symmetry.space_group_name_H-M   'P 1'
#
loop_
_entity.id
_entity.type
_entity.pdbx_description
1 polymer ?
#
loop_
_entity_poly.entity_id
_entity_poly.type
_entity_poly.pdbx_seq_one_letter_code
_entity_poly.pdbx_strand_id
1 'polypeptide(L)'
;MKYSTLFVLLASLAYSGCGGGSSDDTTNTAAVDIPTADTPTLDEQLPSTPEAETEPADNPEPKFLINDISSGYYDKLYDAVGNELTLDKDQVLSMQDALVDDVLPILTEEQQNTFNEAYKAFEDLEEKNEVDKVLFSNSMIDAMLSSADKATQDKYFPSFRLFRKQTHHLFPISRLGDYSWLFEFLNQRSWLTHIILIPPETTDDYTETCRENDVPIPPDWGSDLWVHQGTATTDFLASRRTEVYAYEDPSVAGACMALPRWSLGSSGSEYIQFLGIICQSQTTGKACFWDNISKETGGRITGGEDLTFKISDIQNGDNLAENCTNCHRGKNVFLIHPDTPIDISDDYDIDPNVRYQPISAQGWTNPPAFAELGDGACASCHEIGGISFDYCNTVLRSAANQTMPSAALPAGWEGDETFYGTHIQAMIDAGCRE
;
A
#
# COMPACT_ATOMS: atom_id res chain seq x y z
N MET A 1 -23.92 -30.42 -21.55
CA MET A 1 -24.91 -29.53 -22.21
C MET A 1 -25.51 -28.64 -21.14
N LYS A 2 -25.50 -27.32 -21.38
CA LYS A 2 -25.98 -26.19 -20.54
C LYS A 2 -25.00 -25.59 -19.53
N TYR A 3 -24.24 -24.62 -20.05
CA TYR A 3 -23.79 -23.41 -19.36
C TYR A 3 -24.98 -22.52 -18.97
N SER A 4 -24.85 -21.74 -17.89
CA SER A 4 -25.58 -20.47 -17.70
C SER A 4 -24.77 -19.53 -16.81
N THR A 5 -23.88 -18.79 -17.50
CA THR A 5 -23.66 -17.34 -17.49
C THR A 5 -24.04 -16.51 -16.25
N LEU A 6 -23.02 -15.86 -15.67
CA LEU A 6 -23.12 -14.73 -14.75
C LEU A 6 -23.14 -13.43 -15.56
N PHE A 7 -24.15 -12.59 -15.36
CA PHE A 7 -24.28 -11.24 -15.93
C PHE A 7 -23.65 -10.23 -14.95
N VAL A 8 -22.69 -9.42 -15.42
CA VAL A 8 -22.24 -8.20 -14.73
C VAL A 8 -22.83 -7.01 -15.49
N LEU A 9 -23.69 -6.25 -14.82
CA LEU A 9 -24.29 -5.01 -15.31
C LEU A 9 -23.34 -3.84 -15.00
N LEU A 10 -22.76 -3.26 -16.04
CA LEU A 10 -22.13 -1.94 -16.02
C LEU A 10 -23.22 -0.87 -16.13
N ALA A 11 -23.39 -0.07 -15.08
CA ALA A 11 -24.22 1.14 -15.13
C ALA A 11 -23.30 2.37 -15.26
N SER A 12 -23.48 3.04 -16.39
CA SER A 12 -22.78 4.22 -16.88
C SER A 12 -23.08 5.50 -16.10
N LEU A 13 -22.03 6.30 -15.91
CA LEU A 13 -22.04 7.71 -15.50
C LEU A 13 -22.88 8.56 -16.47
N ALA A 14 -23.91 9.24 -15.95
CA ALA A 14 -24.59 10.31 -16.64
C ALA A 14 -24.12 11.65 -16.05
N TYR A 15 -23.36 12.37 -16.86
CA TYR A 15 -23.00 13.77 -16.70
C TYR A 15 -24.26 14.62 -16.92
N SER A 16 -24.70 15.38 -15.92
CA SER A 16 -25.68 16.45 -16.09
C SER A 16 -25.10 17.76 -15.57
N GLY A 17 -24.83 18.65 -16.52
CA GLY A 17 -24.45 20.03 -16.23
C GLY A 17 -25.63 20.84 -15.69
N CYS A 18 -25.29 21.86 -14.92
CA CYS A 18 -26.09 23.06 -14.77
C CYS A 18 -25.15 24.25 -14.95
N GLY A 19 -25.29 24.93 -16.09
CA GLY A 19 -24.78 26.28 -16.29
C GLY A 19 -25.85 27.32 -15.93
N GLY A 20 -25.38 28.53 -15.62
CA GLY A 20 -26.18 29.74 -15.72
C GLY A 20 -25.97 30.74 -14.58
N GLY A 21 -25.42 31.92 -14.90
CA GLY A 21 -25.57 33.10 -14.04
C GLY A 21 -24.46 34.15 -14.15
N SER A 22 -24.40 34.86 -15.28
CA SER A 22 -23.60 36.07 -15.51
C SER A 22 -24.08 37.26 -14.67
N SER A 23 -23.16 38.10 -14.15
CA SER A 23 -23.10 39.55 -14.48
C SER A 23 -21.97 40.27 -13.70
N ASP A 24 -21.07 40.88 -14.48
CA ASP A 24 -20.40 42.17 -14.37
C ASP A 24 -20.10 42.78 -12.98
N ASP A 25 -18.82 43.11 -12.74
CA ASP A 25 -18.43 44.53 -12.70
C ASP A 25 -16.91 44.74 -12.85
N THR A 26 -16.55 46.00 -13.01
CA THR A 26 -15.57 46.54 -13.95
C THR A 26 -14.19 46.92 -13.34
N THR A 27 -13.19 46.99 -14.24
CA THR A 27 -12.02 47.89 -14.27
C THR A 27 -10.93 47.82 -13.18
N ASN A 28 -9.69 47.51 -13.59
CA ASN A 28 -8.69 48.59 -13.81
C ASN A 28 -7.45 48.10 -14.56
N THR A 29 -7.15 48.80 -15.65
CA THR A 29 -5.93 48.75 -16.46
C THR A 29 -4.84 49.58 -15.81
N ALA A 30 -3.62 49.05 -15.75
CA ALA A 30 -2.41 49.87 -15.75
C ALA A 30 -1.32 49.12 -16.52
N ALA A 31 -1.08 49.60 -17.75
CA ALA A 31 0.04 49.23 -18.58
C ALA A 31 1.33 49.82 -18.01
N VAL A 32 2.42 49.05 -18.04
CA VAL A 32 3.78 49.58 -18.04
C VAL A 32 4.54 48.90 -19.15
N ASP A 33 5.19 49.75 -19.93
CA ASP A 33 5.74 49.52 -21.26
C ASP A 33 7.28 49.59 -21.18
N ILE A 34 7.96 48.79 -22.03
CA ILE A 34 9.32 48.99 -22.61
C ILE A 34 10.54 48.59 -21.72
N PRO A 35 11.72 48.14 -22.25
CA PRO A 35 12.14 47.84 -23.64
C PRO A 35 12.78 46.45 -23.89
N THR A 36 12.71 46.03 -25.15
CA THR A 36 13.60 45.12 -25.87
C THR A 36 15.04 45.65 -25.98
N ALA A 37 16.04 44.80 -25.77
CA ALA A 37 17.43 45.07 -26.13
C ALA A 37 18.12 43.81 -26.68
N ASP A 38 18.35 43.88 -28.00
CA ASP A 38 19.44 43.36 -28.82
C ASP A 38 20.37 42.26 -28.31
N THR A 39 20.40 41.19 -29.11
CA THR A 39 21.42 40.16 -29.22
C THR A 39 22.73 40.72 -29.79
N PRO A 40 23.90 40.24 -29.35
CA PRO A 40 25.10 40.19 -30.18
C PRO A 40 25.39 38.75 -30.62
N THR A 41 25.52 38.60 -31.93
CA THR A 41 26.14 37.48 -32.64
C THR A 41 27.63 37.36 -32.30
N LEU A 42 28.13 36.14 -32.17
CA LEU A 42 29.52 35.82 -32.52
C LEU A 42 29.61 34.35 -32.96
N ASP A 43 29.86 34.19 -34.26
CA ASP A 43 30.30 32.98 -34.93
C ASP A 43 31.57 32.43 -34.27
N GLU A 44 31.56 31.14 -33.93
CA GLU A 44 32.78 30.35 -33.97
C GLU A 44 32.45 28.97 -34.56
N GLN A 45 32.86 28.79 -35.82
CA GLN A 45 32.86 27.53 -36.54
C GLN A 45 33.80 26.54 -35.84
N LEU A 46 33.30 25.36 -35.51
CA LEU A 46 34.10 24.15 -35.30
C LEU A 46 33.62 23.04 -36.26
N PRO A 47 34.53 22.20 -36.77
CA PRO A 47 34.34 21.46 -38.00
C PRO A 47 33.45 20.24 -37.81
N SER A 48 32.52 20.05 -38.77
CA SER A 48 31.75 18.83 -38.96
C SER A 48 32.69 17.66 -39.23
N THR A 49 32.77 16.73 -38.28
CA THR A 49 33.32 15.38 -38.49
C THR A 49 32.17 14.51 -39.02
N PRO A 50 32.37 13.65 -40.03
CA PRO A 50 31.27 12.84 -40.55
C PRO A 50 30.87 11.84 -39.47
N GLU A 51 29.63 11.90 -38.99
CA GLU A 51 29.04 10.79 -38.26
C GLU A 51 29.03 9.58 -39.19
N ALA A 52 29.90 8.62 -38.87
CA ALA A 52 29.83 7.30 -39.43
C ALA A 52 28.52 6.69 -38.94
N GLU A 53 27.65 6.30 -39.87
CA GLU A 53 26.55 5.37 -39.64
C GLU A 53 27.14 4.11 -38.97
N THR A 54 26.98 4.00 -37.66
CA THR A 54 27.15 2.73 -36.96
C THR A 54 25.91 1.90 -37.23
N GLU A 55 26.10 0.79 -37.94
CA GLU A 55 25.12 -0.28 -38.04
C GLU A 55 24.58 -0.66 -36.64
N PRO A 56 23.31 -1.09 -36.53
CA PRO A 56 22.73 -1.46 -35.24
C PRO A 56 23.55 -2.61 -34.65
N ALA A 57 24.16 -2.36 -33.50
CA ALA A 57 24.92 -3.37 -32.77
C ALA A 57 24.02 -4.56 -32.45
N ASP A 58 24.53 -5.76 -32.71
CA ASP A 58 24.00 -7.03 -32.21
C ASP A 58 23.57 -6.89 -30.75
N ASN A 59 22.38 -7.40 -30.42
CA ASN A 59 21.89 -7.44 -29.04
C ASN A 59 22.99 -8.09 -28.16
N PRO A 60 23.50 -7.44 -27.12
CA PRO A 60 24.61 -7.98 -26.34
C PRO A 60 24.19 -9.32 -25.70
N GLU A 61 25.05 -10.33 -25.78
CA GLU A 61 24.78 -11.63 -25.12
C GLU A 61 24.48 -11.42 -23.62
N PRO A 62 23.52 -12.17 -23.05
CA PRO A 62 23.16 -12.01 -21.65
C PRO A 62 24.32 -12.43 -20.74
N LYS A 63 24.63 -11.59 -19.75
CA LYS A 63 25.66 -11.86 -18.72
C LYS A 63 25.43 -13.16 -17.95
N PHE A 64 24.17 -13.55 -17.78
CA PHE A 64 23.75 -14.80 -17.14
C PHE A 64 22.35 -15.18 -17.66
N LEU A 65 22.00 -16.47 -17.57
CA LEU A 65 20.70 -16.97 -18.03
C LEU A 65 19.65 -16.86 -16.91
N ILE A 66 18.38 -16.68 -17.30
CA ILE A 66 17.27 -16.63 -16.34
C ILE A 66 17.22 -17.90 -15.48
N ASN A 67 17.49 -19.07 -16.08
CA ASN A 67 17.44 -20.35 -15.37
C ASN A 67 18.58 -20.55 -14.35
N ASP A 68 19.59 -19.69 -14.35
CA ASP A 68 20.68 -19.74 -13.37
C ASP A 68 20.40 -18.87 -12.12
N ILE A 69 19.27 -18.16 -12.12
CA ILE A 69 18.85 -17.29 -11.02
C ILE A 69 18.20 -18.12 -9.92
N SER A 70 18.64 -17.88 -8.68
CA SER A 70 18.03 -18.40 -7.46
C SER A 70 17.69 -17.26 -6.50
N SER A 71 16.69 -17.50 -5.63
CA SER A 71 16.29 -16.55 -4.59
C SER A 71 17.24 -16.63 -3.41
N GLY A 72 17.66 -15.48 -2.87
CA GLY A 72 18.15 -15.41 -1.50
C GLY A 72 17.31 -14.49 -0.62
N TYR A 73 17.79 -14.28 0.60
CA TYR A 73 17.13 -13.39 1.56
C TYR A 73 17.08 -11.94 1.02
N TYR A 74 16.00 -11.21 1.32
CA TYR A 74 15.83 -9.78 1.01
C TYR A 74 15.84 -9.43 -0.49
N ASP A 75 15.15 -10.19 -1.33
CA ASP A 75 15.00 -9.94 -2.79
C ASP A 75 16.29 -9.91 -3.62
N LYS A 76 17.40 -10.31 -3.03
CA LYS A 76 18.68 -10.48 -3.74
C LYS A 76 18.62 -11.73 -4.63
N LEU A 77 19.16 -11.58 -5.85
CA LEU A 77 19.36 -12.68 -6.78
C LEU A 77 20.74 -13.30 -6.57
N TYR A 78 20.84 -14.62 -6.74
CA TYR A 78 22.11 -15.33 -6.65
C TYR A 78 22.28 -16.30 -7.82
N ASP A 79 23.52 -16.48 -8.28
CA ASP A 79 23.87 -17.53 -9.24
C ASP A 79 23.90 -18.92 -8.59
N ALA A 80 24.10 -19.96 -9.41
CA ALA A 80 24.16 -21.35 -8.96
C ALA A 80 25.31 -21.65 -7.96
N VAL A 81 26.32 -20.78 -7.85
CA VAL A 81 27.44 -20.93 -6.91
C VAL A 81 27.31 -20.01 -5.68
N GLY A 82 26.23 -19.24 -5.60
CA GLY A 82 25.89 -18.37 -4.46
C GLY A 82 26.49 -16.97 -4.51
N ASN A 83 26.97 -16.49 -5.66
CA ASN A 83 27.34 -15.09 -5.81
C ASN A 83 26.10 -14.24 -6.01
N GLU A 84 26.05 -13.08 -5.35
CA GLU A 84 24.99 -12.10 -5.56
C GLU A 84 25.04 -11.57 -7.01
N LEU A 85 23.87 -11.53 -7.65
CA LEU A 85 23.66 -11.03 -9.00
C LEU A 85 22.89 -9.70 -8.94
N THR A 86 23.27 -8.76 -9.81
CA THR A 86 22.50 -7.55 -10.06
C THR A 86 22.00 -7.59 -11.49
N LEU A 87 20.70 -7.37 -11.67
CA LEU A 87 20.09 -7.32 -12.99
C LEU A 87 20.23 -5.91 -13.57
N ASP A 88 20.97 -5.79 -14.67
CA ASP A 88 21.09 -4.53 -15.39
C ASP A 88 19.89 -4.36 -16.33
N LYS A 89 19.33 -3.15 -16.37
CA LYS A 89 18.19 -2.82 -17.24
C LYS A 89 18.46 -3.19 -18.71
N ASP A 90 19.65 -2.88 -19.20
CA ASP A 90 20.09 -3.13 -20.57
C ASP A 90 20.25 -4.63 -20.93
N GLN A 91 20.21 -5.53 -19.94
CA GLN A 91 20.33 -6.98 -20.14
C GLN A 91 18.98 -7.70 -20.18
N VAL A 92 17.90 -7.06 -19.71
CA VAL A 92 16.61 -7.72 -19.51
C VAL A 92 16.06 -8.34 -20.81
N LEU A 93 16.06 -7.59 -21.91
CA LEU A 93 15.56 -8.10 -23.19
C LEU A 93 16.41 -9.27 -23.70
N SER A 94 17.75 -9.16 -23.66
CA SER A 94 18.65 -10.25 -24.09
C SER A 94 18.46 -11.54 -23.28
N MET A 95 18.15 -11.41 -21.99
CA MET A 95 17.87 -12.55 -21.11
C MET A 95 16.51 -13.17 -21.39
N GLN A 96 15.50 -12.35 -21.71
CA GLN A 96 14.19 -12.82 -22.15
C GLN A 96 14.29 -13.56 -23.48
N ASP A 97 15.01 -13.00 -24.45
CA ASP A 97 15.26 -13.61 -25.76
C ASP A 97 15.93 -14.99 -25.61
N ALA A 98 16.98 -15.07 -24.78
CA ALA A 98 17.65 -16.34 -24.52
C ALA A 98 16.72 -17.40 -23.88
N LEU A 99 15.80 -16.99 -23.00
CA LEU A 99 14.82 -17.92 -22.42
C LEU A 99 13.75 -18.34 -23.44
N VAL A 100 13.35 -17.44 -24.34
CA VAL A 100 12.45 -17.78 -25.46
C VAL A 100 13.11 -18.82 -26.36
N ASP A 101 14.37 -18.63 -26.73
CA ASP A 101 15.14 -19.57 -27.56
C ASP A 101 15.31 -20.94 -26.90
N ASP A 102 15.39 -20.98 -25.57
CA ASP A 102 15.45 -22.21 -24.78
C ASP A 102 14.11 -22.96 -24.74
N VAL A 103 13.00 -22.24 -24.56
CA VAL A 103 11.68 -22.83 -24.29
C VAL A 103 10.91 -23.12 -25.59
N LEU A 104 10.98 -22.24 -26.58
CA LEU A 104 10.20 -22.34 -27.82
C LEU A 104 10.38 -23.68 -28.55
N PRO A 105 11.60 -24.24 -28.72
CA PRO A 105 11.80 -25.51 -29.41
C PRO A 105 11.21 -26.72 -28.67
N ILE A 106 10.90 -26.60 -27.38
CA ILE A 106 10.32 -27.66 -26.55
C ILE A 106 8.81 -27.79 -26.78
N LEU A 107 8.16 -26.71 -27.21
CA LEU A 107 6.72 -26.66 -27.44
C LEU A 107 6.32 -27.44 -28.70
N THR A 108 5.02 -27.72 -28.86
CA THR A 108 4.50 -28.33 -30.10
C THR A 108 4.61 -27.37 -31.28
N GLU A 109 4.63 -27.88 -32.52
CA GLU A 109 4.69 -27.04 -33.73
C GLU A 109 3.53 -26.02 -33.80
N GLU A 110 2.33 -26.42 -33.36
CA GLU A 110 1.16 -25.53 -33.28
C GLU A 110 1.37 -24.38 -32.27
N GLN A 111 1.91 -24.70 -31.09
CA GLN A 111 2.26 -23.71 -30.07
C GLN A 111 3.36 -22.77 -30.58
N GLN A 112 4.43 -23.32 -31.17
CA GLN A 112 5.52 -22.54 -31.75
C GLN A 112 5.03 -21.53 -32.79
N ASN A 113 4.16 -21.97 -33.71
CA ASN A 113 3.56 -21.08 -34.70
C ASN A 113 2.75 -19.96 -34.05
N THR A 114 1.95 -20.29 -33.01
CA THR A 114 1.17 -19.30 -32.26
C THR A 114 2.06 -18.23 -31.64
N PHE A 115 3.16 -18.62 -30.99
CA PHE A 115 4.09 -17.68 -30.35
C PHE A 115 4.87 -16.85 -31.38
N ASN A 116 5.36 -17.47 -32.46
CA ASN A 116 6.06 -16.77 -33.54
C ASN A 116 5.19 -15.73 -34.25
N GLU A 117 3.93 -16.07 -34.53
CA GLU A 117 2.97 -15.13 -35.14
C GLU A 117 2.68 -13.95 -34.21
N ALA A 118 2.52 -14.20 -32.90
CA ALA A 118 2.30 -13.14 -31.93
C ALA A 118 3.51 -12.21 -31.78
N TYR A 119 4.71 -12.78 -31.70
CA TYR A 119 5.97 -12.03 -31.64
C TYR A 119 6.14 -11.15 -32.86
N LYS A 120 5.97 -11.72 -34.07
CA LYS A 120 6.04 -10.96 -35.31
C LYS A 120 5.01 -9.82 -35.36
N ALA A 121 3.77 -10.11 -34.98
CA ALA A 121 2.71 -9.10 -34.96
C ALA A 121 2.99 -7.95 -33.96
N PHE A 122 3.70 -8.22 -32.86
CA PHE A 122 4.14 -7.20 -31.92
C PHE A 122 5.33 -6.39 -32.48
N GLU A 123 6.28 -7.06 -33.12
CA GLU A 123 7.43 -6.41 -33.78
C GLU A 123 7.04 -5.52 -34.96
N ASP A 124 5.93 -5.83 -35.65
CA ASP A 124 5.42 -5.00 -36.75
C ASP A 124 4.69 -3.71 -36.27
N LEU A 125 4.50 -3.50 -34.96
CA LEU A 125 3.87 -2.29 -34.41
C LEU A 125 4.82 -1.07 -34.48
N GLU A 126 4.30 0.07 -34.97
CA GLU A 126 5.07 1.32 -35.17
C GLU A 126 5.47 2.01 -33.85
N GLU A 127 4.63 1.94 -32.82
CA GLU A 127 4.87 2.58 -31.52
C GLU A 127 4.96 1.52 -30.41
N LYS A 128 6.18 1.23 -29.95
CA LYS A 128 6.45 0.42 -28.77
C LYS A 128 7.64 1.00 -28.01
N ASN A 129 7.45 1.31 -26.73
CA ASN A 129 8.53 1.72 -25.85
C ASN A 129 9.22 0.50 -25.22
N GLU A 130 10.27 0.74 -24.45
CA GLU A 130 11.06 -0.31 -23.81
C GLU A 130 10.25 -1.13 -22.78
N VAL A 131 9.36 -0.47 -22.03
CA VAL A 131 8.47 -1.12 -21.06
C VAL A 131 7.49 -2.04 -21.77
N ASP A 132 6.93 -1.60 -22.90
CA ASP A 132 6.00 -2.41 -23.70
C ASP A 132 6.65 -3.73 -24.14
N LYS A 133 7.91 -3.66 -24.59
CA LYS A 133 8.69 -4.84 -25.00
C LYS A 133 8.89 -5.80 -23.83
N VAL A 134 9.31 -5.30 -22.67
CA VAL A 134 9.55 -6.12 -21.48
C VAL A 134 8.26 -6.77 -20.98
N LEU A 135 7.15 -6.04 -20.95
CA LEU A 135 5.84 -6.55 -20.51
C LEU A 135 5.27 -7.58 -21.47
N PHE A 136 5.40 -7.34 -22.78
CA PHE A 136 5.04 -8.30 -23.81
C PHE A 136 5.85 -9.60 -23.66
N SER A 137 7.18 -9.50 -23.60
CA SER A 137 8.07 -10.66 -23.46
C SER A 137 7.79 -11.44 -22.17
N ASN A 138 7.58 -10.76 -21.04
CA ASN A 138 7.18 -11.42 -19.78
C ASN A 138 5.87 -12.20 -19.93
N SER A 139 4.86 -11.61 -20.58
CA SER A 139 3.57 -12.26 -20.79
C SER A 139 3.68 -13.46 -21.73
N MET A 140 4.48 -13.32 -22.79
CA MET A 140 4.74 -14.37 -23.77
C MET A 140 5.46 -15.56 -23.12
N ILE A 141 6.53 -15.32 -22.36
CA ILE A 141 7.28 -16.37 -21.66
C ILE A 141 6.40 -17.09 -20.65
N ASP A 142 5.59 -16.37 -19.86
CA ASP A 142 4.66 -17.00 -18.91
C ASP A 142 3.64 -17.91 -19.61
N ALA A 143 3.11 -17.45 -20.76
CA ALA A 143 2.20 -18.24 -21.59
C ALA A 143 2.87 -19.47 -22.21
N MET A 144 4.12 -19.34 -22.68
CA MET A 144 4.94 -20.45 -23.19
C MET A 144 5.16 -21.50 -22.12
N LEU A 145 5.63 -21.09 -20.93
CA LEU A 145 5.88 -21.99 -19.81
C LEU A 145 4.59 -22.66 -19.32
N SER A 146 3.48 -21.92 -19.26
CA SER A 146 2.17 -22.48 -18.89
C SER A 146 1.67 -23.54 -19.87
N SER A 147 2.11 -23.46 -21.13
CA SER A 147 1.76 -24.38 -22.21
C SER A 147 2.72 -25.57 -22.34
N ALA A 148 3.88 -25.51 -21.67
CA ALA A 148 4.90 -26.55 -21.69
C ALA A 148 4.56 -27.72 -20.76
N ASP A 149 5.28 -28.84 -20.88
CA ASP A 149 5.14 -29.98 -19.98
C ASP A 149 5.63 -29.66 -18.55
N LYS A 150 5.24 -30.50 -17.59
CA LYS A 150 5.52 -30.28 -16.17
C LYS A 150 7.02 -30.22 -15.84
N ALA A 151 7.88 -30.98 -16.53
CA ALA A 151 9.32 -30.96 -16.27
C ALA A 151 9.94 -29.64 -16.73
N THR A 152 9.50 -29.13 -17.88
CA THR A 152 9.90 -27.80 -18.37
C THR A 152 9.41 -26.70 -17.43
N GLN A 153 8.17 -26.78 -16.96
CA GLN A 153 7.63 -25.87 -15.96
C GLN A 153 8.46 -25.86 -14.66
N ASP A 154 8.76 -27.04 -14.11
CA ASP A 154 9.53 -27.17 -12.86
C ASP A 154 10.96 -26.65 -13.00
N LYS A 155 11.55 -26.75 -14.19
CA LYS A 155 12.87 -26.21 -14.49
C LYS A 155 12.85 -24.68 -14.49
N TYR A 156 11.97 -24.06 -15.28
CA TYR A 156 12.10 -22.64 -15.62
C TYR A 156 11.22 -21.69 -14.80
N PHE A 157 10.02 -22.11 -14.35
CA PHE A 157 9.10 -21.19 -13.66
C PHE A 157 9.66 -20.55 -12.39
N PRO A 158 10.38 -21.27 -11.50
CA PRO A 158 10.88 -20.66 -10.26
C PRO A 158 11.79 -19.46 -10.54
N SER A 159 12.78 -19.64 -11.40
CA SER A 159 13.74 -18.58 -11.74
C SER A 159 13.11 -17.49 -12.60
N PHE A 160 12.22 -17.83 -13.53
CA PHE A 160 11.48 -16.84 -14.31
C PHE A 160 10.58 -15.96 -13.44
N ARG A 161 9.93 -16.50 -12.41
CA ARG A 161 9.13 -15.70 -11.46
C ARG A 161 9.98 -14.68 -10.72
N LEU A 162 11.18 -15.07 -10.28
CA LEU A 162 12.14 -14.17 -9.62
C LEU A 162 12.65 -13.09 -10.57
N PHE A 163 13.04 -13.49 -11.78
CA PHE A 163 13.46 -12.57 -12.83
C PHE A 163 12.36 -11.55 -13.15
N ARG A 164 11.13 -12.02 -13.38
CA ARG A 164 9.98 -11.16 -13.64
C ARG A 164 9.75 -10.16 -12.50
N LYS A 165 9.92 -10.58 -11.24
CA LYS A 165 9.85 -9.65 -10.10
C LYS A 165 10.86 -8.51 -10.24
N GLN A 166 12.12 -8.82 -10.54
CA GLN A 166 13.16 -7.81 -10.76
C GLN A 166 12.88 -6.90 -11.95
N THR A 167 12.31 -7.42 -13.04
CA THR A 167 11.94 -6.57 -14.19
C THR A 167 10.90 -5.50 -13.84
N HIS A 168 9.97 -5.76 -12.90
CA HIS A 168 8.99 -4.75 -12.48
C HIS A 168 9.63 -3.60 -11.71
N HIS A 169 10.75 -3.83 -11.01
CA HIS A 169 11.51 -2.76 -10.34
C HIS A 169 12.30 -1.91 -11.35
N LEU A 170 12.89 -2.55 -12.37
CA LEU A 170 13.68 -1.85 -13.40
C LEU A 170 12.82 -1.10 -14.42
N PHE A 171 11.58 -1.54 -14.61
CA PHE A 171 10.61 -1.00 -15.56
C PHE A 171 9.29 -0.64 -14.85
N PRO A 172 9.30 0.40 -13.99
CA PRO A 172 8.14 0.74 -13.17
C PRO A 172 6.95 1.20 -14.01
N ILE A 173 5.79 0.63 -13.72
CA ILE A 173 4.53 0.92 -14.40
C ILE A 173 3.83 2.06 -13.65
N SER A 174 3.88 3.27 -14.19
CA SER A 174 3.32 4.46 -13.52
C SER A 174 1.80 4.46 -13.45
N ARG A 175 1.13 4.15 -14.57
CA ARG A 175 -0.34 4.04 -14.64
C ARG A 175 -0.74 2.93 -15.61
N LEU A 176 -1.66 2.07 -15.19
CA LEU A 176 -2.18 0.99 -16.04
C LEU A 176 -2.83 1.51 -17.33
N GLY A 177 -3.42 2.72 -17.28
CA GLY A 177 -4.05 3.35 -18.44
C GLY A 177 -3.07 3.66 -19.58
N ASP A 178 -1.77 3.79 -19.29
CA ASP A 178 -0.76 4.12 -20.30
C ASP A 178 -0.46 2.91 -21.21
N TYR A 179 -0.86 1.70 -20.80
CA TYR A 179 -0.58 0.43 -21.48
C TYR A 179 -1.86 -0.24 -22.02
N SER A 180 -2.95 0.51 -22.17
CA SER A 180 -4.25 -0.03 -22.57
C SER A 180 -4.21 -0.77 -23.91
N TRP A 181 -3.42 -0.29 -24.86
CA TRP A 181 -3.26 -0.92 -26.17
C TRP A 181 -2.57 -2.28 -26.06
N LEU A 182 -1.56 -2.40 -25.20
CA LEU A 182 -0.85 -3.66 -24.96
C LEU A 182 -1.79 -4.67 -24.30
N PHE A 183 -2.60 -4.24 -23.35
CA PHE A 183 -3.59 -5.11 -22.72
C PHE A 183 -4.65 -5.59 -23.70
N GLU A 184 -5.10 -4.73 -24.62
CA GLU A 184 -5.99 -5.14 -25.70
C GLU A 184 -5.31 -6.16 -26.63
N PHE A 185 -4.06 -5.89 -27.02
CA PHE A 185 -3.25 -6.77 -27.86
C PHE A 185 -3.07 -8.17 -27.25
N LEU A 186 -2.79 -8.23 -25.94
CA LEU A 186 -2.67 -9.48 -25.18
C LEU A 186 -4.02 -10.18 -25.00
N ASN A 187 -5.09 -9.42 -24.75
CA ASN A 187 -6.44 -9.97 -24.59
C ASN A 187 -6.94 -10.64 -25.87
N GLN A 188 -6.68 -10.06 -27.05
CA GLN A 188 -7.01 -10.67 -28.34
C GLN A 188 -6.35 -12.05 -28.55
N ARG A 189 -5.26 -12.32 -27.83
CA ARG A 189 -4.50 -13.58 -27.87
C ARG A 189 -4.79 -14.49 -26.67
N SER A 190 -5.75 -14.14 -25.82
CA SER A 190 -6.00 -14.82 -24.53
C SER A 190 -4.80 -14.84 -23.60
N TRP A 191 -3.88 -13.88 -23.73
CA TRP A 191 -2.67 -13.77 -22.91
C TRP A 191 -2.75 -12.71 -21.82
N LEU A 192 -3.89 -12.01 -21.69
CA LEU A 192 -4.08 -11.03 -20.64
C LEU A 192 -3.93 -11.65 -19.24
N THR A 193 -4.25 -12.92 -19.02
CA THR A 193 -4.03 -13.58 -17.73
C THR A 193 -2.56 -13.90 -17.43
N HIS A 194 -1.70 -13.81 -18.45
CA HIS A 194 -0.25 -14.03 -18.33
C HIS A 194 0.52 -12.74 -18.08
N ILE A 195 -0.15 -11.58 -18.16
CA ILE A 195 0.42 -10.33 -17.65
C ILE A 195 0.27 -10.31 -16.13
N ILE A 196 1.27 -10.88 -15.46
CA ILE A 196 1.37 -10.77 -14.01
C ILE A 196 2.02 -9.43 -13.71
N LEU A 197 1.15 -8.43 -13.57
CA LEU A 197 1.53 -7.14 -13.01
C LEU A 197 1.76 -7.36 -11.53
N ILE A 198 3.03 -7.38 -11.15
CA ILE A 198 3.38 -7.17 -9.76
C ILE A 198 3.18 -5.67 -9.57
N PRO A 199 2.14 -5.22 -8.82
CA PRO A 199 2.06 -3.80 -8.48
C PRO A 199 3.44 -3.42 -7.96
N PRO A 200 4.02 -2.28 -8.39
CA PRO A 200 5.35 -1.91 -7.92
C PRO A 200 5.33 -2.13 -6.42
N GLU A 201 6.22 -3.00 -5.92
CA GLU A 201 6.52 -2.89 -4.50
C GLU A 201 6.93 -1.42 -4.39
N THR A 202 6.14 -0.67 -3.64
CA THR A 202 6.57 0.63 -3.18
C THR A 202 8.00 0.38 -2.71
N THR A 203 8.97 1.02 -3.36
CA THR A 203 10.39 0.90 -3.01
C THR A 203 10.66 1.38 -1.58
N ASP A 204 9.64 1.90 -0.92
CA ASP A 204 9.49 1.99 0.51
C ASP A 204 9.26 0.58 1.09
N ASP A 205 10.34 -0.06 1.58
CA ASP A 205 10.16 -0.94 2.74
C ASP A 205 9.42 -0.09 3.75
N TYR A 206 8.11 -0.29 3.90
CA TYR A 206 7.28 0.50 4.78
C TYR A 206 7.92 0.67 6.16
N THR A 207 8.63 -0.36 6.63
CA THR A 207 9.41 -0.33 7.88
C THR A 207 10.55 0.68 7.83
N GLU A 208 11.28 0.77 6.72
CA GLU A 208 12.29 1.80 6.49
C GLU A 208 11.65 3.18 6.41
N THR A 209 10.55 3.36 5.68
CA THR A 209 9.85 4.66 5.61
C THR A 209 9.37 5.11 6.99
N CYS A 210 8.86 4.19 7.81
CA CYS A 210 8.53 4.46 9.20
C CYS A 210 9.76 4.91 10.00
N ARG A 211 10.89 4.20 9.84
CA ARG A 211 12.17 4.51 10.50
C ARG A 211 12.71 5.88 10.08
N GLU A 212 12.69 6.20 8.78
CA GLU A 212 13.10 7.50 8.23
C GLU A 212 12.23 8.66 8.74
N ASN A 213 11.03 8.37 9.22
CA ASN A 213 10.10 9.32 9.81
C ASN A 213 10.09 9.31 11.36
N ASP A 214 11.12 8.72 11.97
CA ASP A 214 11.30 8.59 13.42
C ASP A 214 10.13 7.88 14.12
N VAL A 215 9.45 6.96 13.42
CA VAL A 215 8.43 6.10 14.01
C VAL A 215 9.13 4.86 14.59
N PRO A 216 8.88 4.49 15.86
CA PRO A 216 9.45 3.26 16.42
C PRO A 216 8.96 2.05 15.63
N ILE A 217 9.86 1.11 15.37
CA ILE A 217 9.55 -0.12 14.64
C ILE A 217 9.18 -1.21 15.63
N PRO A 218 7.99 -1.82 15.52
CA PRO A 218 7.58 -2.83 16.48
C PRO A 218 8.48 -4.08 16.33
N PRO A 219 8.81 -4.76 17.43
CA PRO A 219 9.48 -6.05 17.36
C PRO A 219 8.52 -7.12 16.83
N ASP A 220 9.08 -8.23 16.35
CA ASP A 220 8.31 -9.40 15.90
C ASP A 220 7.28 -9.84 16.95
N TRP A 221 6.12 -10.29 16.49
CA TRP A 221 5.07 -10.73 17.40
C TRP A 221 5.49 -12.04 18.08
N GLY A 222 5.32 -12.07 19.41
CA GLY A 222 5.84 -13.13 20.28
C GLY A 222 7.23 -12.83 20.86
N SER A 223 7.84 -11.70 20.52
CA SER A 223 9.02 -11.20 21.23
C SER A 223 8.69 -10.82 22.67
N ASP A 224 9.65 -11.06 23.57
CA ASP A 224 9.63 -10.65 24.98
C ASP A 224 9.80 -9.13 25.19
N LEU A 225 10.06 -8.38 24.11
CA LEU A 225 10.08 -6.92 24.13
C LEU A 225 8.69 -6.30 24.23
N TRP A 226 7.63 -7.05 23.87
CA TRP A 226 6.26 -6.61 24.07
C TRP A 226 5.87 -6.71 25.54
N VAL A 227 5.47 -5.59 26.14
CA VAL A 227 5.02 -5.54 27.54
C VAL A 227 3.50 -5.60 27.57
N HIS A 228 2.97 -6.62 28.25
CA HIS A 228 1.53 -6.76 28.46
C HIS A 228 1.03 -5.74 29.50
N GLN A 229 0.16 -4.83 29.06
CA GLN A 229 -0.43 -3.75 29.87
C GLN A 229 -1.71 -4.19 30.57
N GLY A 230 -2.35 -5.27 30.08
CA GLY A 230 -3.55 -5.84 30.65
C GLY A 230 -4.61 -6.12 29.59
N THR A 231 -5.81 -6.48 30.05
CA THR A 231 -6.97 -6.73 29.18
C THR A 231 -7.89 -5.52 29.20
N ALA A 232 -8.28 -5.03 28.03
CA ALA A 232 -9.22 -3.92 27.90
C ALA A 232 -10.52 -4.24 28.65
N THR A 233 -10.88 -3.39 29.60
CA THR A 233 -12.11 -3.55 30.41
C THR A 233 -13.36 -3.25 29.60
N THR A 234 -13.22 -2.39 28.60
CA THR A 234 -14.26 -2.02 27.64
C THR A 234 -13.79 -2.45 26.26
N ASP A 235 -14.51 -3.37 25.63
CA ASP A 235 -14.22 -3.84 24.28
C ASP A 235 -15.13 -3.12 23.27
N PHE A 236 -14.63 -2.05 22.67
CA PHE A 236 -15.34 -1.27 21.65
C PHE A 236 -15.40 -1.97 20.29
N LEU A 237 -14.67 -3.08 20.14
CA LEU A 237 -14.45 -3.80 18.88
C LEU A 237 -15.19 -5.14 18.86
N ALA A 238 -16.13 -5.33 19.79
CA ALA A 238 -17.00 -6.51 19.92
C ALA A 238 -16.23 -7.84 19.94
N SER A 239 -15.00 -7.82 20.45
CA SER A 239 -14.20 -9.03 20.61
C SER A 239 -14.51 -9.70 21.93
N ARG A 240 -14.14 -10.99 22.07
CA ARG A 240 -14.38 -11.73 23.31
C ARG A 240 -13.46 -11.24 24.43
N ARG A 241 -12.23 -10.94 24.05
CA ARG A 241 -11.15 -10.43 24.89
C ARG A 241 -10.24 -9.62 23.97
N THR A 242 -9.89 -8.41 24.39
CA THR A 242 -8.88 -7.58 23.74
C THR A 242 -7.78 -7.33 24.77
N GLU A 243 -6.57 -7.79 24.49
CA GLU A 243 -5.41 -7.49 25.33
C GLU A 243 -4.67 -6.28 24.78
N VAL A 244 -3.90 -5.64 25.65
CA VAL A 244 -3.11 -4.46 25.32
C VAL A 244 -1.65 -4.79 25.57
N TYR A 245 -0.85 -4.64 24.52
CA TYR A 245 0.60 -4.73 24.58
C TYR A 245 1.19 -3.41 24.11
N ALA A 246 2.27 -3.01 24.75
CA ALA A 246 3.01 -1.81 24.41
C ALA A 246 4.50 -2.10 24.22
N TYR A 247 5.15 -1.30 23.39
CA TYR A 247 6.58 -1.35 23.14
C TYR A 247 7.12 0.08 22.97
N GLU A 248 8.31 0.32 23.49
CA GLU A 248 9.09 1.54 23.30
C GLU A 248 10.45 1.16 22.73
N ASP A 249 10.89 1.86 21.69
CA ASP A 249 12.26 1.76 21.21
C ASP A 249 13.13 2.69 22.06
N PRO A 250 14.17 2.19 22.77
CA PRO A 250 15.01 3.03 23.62
C PRO A 250 15.80 4.10 22.84
N SER A 251 15.83 4.02 21.51
CA SER A 251 16.53 4.96 20.62
C SER A 251 15.62 5.88 19.83
N VAL A 252 14.29 5.68 19.85
CA VAL A 252 13.31 6.45 19.07
C VAL A 252 12.15 6.87 19.97
N ALA A 253 11.97 8.19 20.14
CA ALA A 253 10.92 8.74 20.98
C ALA A 253 9.52 8.49 20.39
N GLY A 254 8.67 7.82 21.16
CA GLY A 254 7.33 7.38 20.76
C GLY A 254 7.03 5.99 21.29
N ALA A 255 5.90 5.43 20.88
CA ALA A 255 5.51 4.09 21.33
C ALA A 255 4.80 3.32 20.22
N CYS A 256 4.72 2.01 20.44
CA CYS A 256 3.89 1.09 19.70
C CYS A 256 2.84 0.46 20.63
N MET A 257 1.64 0.25 20.11
CA MET A 257 0.57 -0.52 20.74
C MET A 257 0.12 -1.66 19.84
N ALA A 258 -0.09 -2.83 20.43
CA ALA A 258 -0.67 -3.99 19.77
C ALA A 258 -1.92 -4.45 20.52
N LEU A 259 -2.99 -4.73 19.77
CA LEU A 259 -4.28 -5.16 20.32
C LEU A 259 -4.69 -6.53 19.74
N PRO A 260 -4.16 -7.65 20.28
CA PRO A 260 -4.66 -8.97 19.93
C PRO A 260 -6.11 -9.12 20.42
N ARG A 261 -7.01 -9.39 19.47
CA ARG A 261 -8.44 -9.55 19.66
C ARG A 261 -8.82 -11.00 19.49
N TRP A 262 -9.26 -11.59 20.59
CA TRP A 262 -9.56 -13.00 20.71
C TRP A 262 -11.01 -13.30 20.31
N SER A 263 -11.18 -14.46 19.68
CA SER A 263 -12.45 -15.04 19.29
C SER A 263 -12.55 -16.49 19.72
N LEU A 264 -13.76 -17.06 19.70
CA LEU A 264 -14.00 -18.45 20.07
C LEU A 264 -14.16 -19.29 18.79
N GLY A 265 -13.29 -20.26 18.61
CA GLY A 265 -13.36 -21.21 17.51
C GLY A 265 -14.52 -22.19 17.67
N SER A 266 -14.85 -22.90 16.59
CA SER A 266 -15.90 -23.93 16.58
C SER A 266 -15.62 -25.10 17.54
N SER A 267 -14.35 -25.32 17.90
CA SER A 267 -13.91 -26.29 18.91
C SER A 267 -14.03 -25.79 20.36
N GLY A 268 -14.41 -24.54 20.57
CA GLY A 268 -14.36 -23.87 21.87
C GLY A 268 -12.96 -23.37 22.27
N SER A 269 -11.96 -23.50 21.40
CA SER A 269 -10.61 -22.95 21.61
C SER A 269 -10.60 -21.46 21.28
N GLU A 270 -9.92 -20.66 22.11
CA GLU A 270 -9.70 -19.26 21.81
C GLU A 270 -8.54 -19.09 20.84
N TYR A 271 -8.65 -18.10 19.95
CA TYR A 271 -7.59 -17.73 19.03
C TYR A 271 -7.62 -16.23 18.78
N ILE A 272 -6.46 -15.66 18.47
CA ILE A 272 -6.32 -14.28 18.01
C ILE A 272 -6.92 -14.21 16.60
N GLN A 273 -8.08 -13.55 16.50
CA GLN A 273 -8.74 -13.33 15.23
C GLN A 273 -8.14 -12.13 14.53
N PHE A 274 -7.95 -11.01 15.23
CA PHE A 274 -7.37 -9.79 14.68
C PHE A 274 -6.22 -9.31 15.56
N LEU A 275 -5.21 -8.68 14.98
CA LEU A 275 -4.11 -8.09 15.74
C LEU A 275 -3.60 -6.88 14.96
N GLY A 276 -4.13 -5.71 15.35
CA GLY A 276 -3.66 -4.44 14.85
C GLY A 276 -2.48 -3.94 15.67
N ILE A 277 -1.44 -3.45 15.00
CA ILE A 277 -0.29 -2.79 15.60
C ILE A 277 -0.21 -1.38 15.05
N ILE A 278 -0.05 -0.41 15.94
CA ILE A 278 0.11 0.99 15.58
C ILE A 278 1.33 1.53 16.32
N CYS A 279 2.19 2.24 15.61
CA CYS A 279 3.32 2.94 16.21
C CYS A 279 3.24 4.42 15.84
N GLN A 280 3.57 5.30 16.78
CA GLN A 280 3.61 6.74 16.56
C GLN A 280 4.90 7.35 17.09
N SER A 281 5.53 8.18 16.26
CA SER A 281 6.60 9.07 16.66
C SER A 281 6.08 10.18 17.55
N GLN A 282 6.72 10.39 18.69
CA GLN A 282 6.42 11.52 19.56
C GLN A 282 6.87 12.85 18.93
N THR A 283 7.99 12.85 18.20
CA THR A 283 8.62 14.07 17.66
C THR A 283 7.97 14.54 16.38
N THR A 284 7.77 13.63 15.42
CA THR A 284 7.24 13.98 14.09
C THR A 284 5.72 13.87 14.00
N GLY A 285 5.09 13.16 14.95
CA GLY A 285 3.68 12.77 14.89
C GLY A 285 3.38 11.72 13.81
N LYS A 286 4.38 11.25 13.06
CA LYS A 286 4.16 10.23 12.04
C LYS A 286 3.73 8.92 12.67
N ALA A 287 2.81 8.21 12.03
CA ALA A 287 2.26 6.95 12.54
C ALA A 287 2.21 5.88 11.46
N CYS A 288 2.54 4.65 11.87
CA CYS A 288 2.57 3.47 11.03
C CYS A 288 1.66 2.37 11.55
N PHE A 289 1.14 1.56 10.63
CA PHE A 289 0.07 0.60 10.88
C PHE A 289 0.40 -0.77 10.31
N TRP A 290 0.07 -1.81 11.05
CA TRP A 290 0.15 -3.20 10.62
C TRP A 290 -1.08 -3.98 11.12
N ASP A 291 -1.44 -5.04 10.41
CA ASP A 291 -2.46 -6.00 10.84
C ASP A 291 -1.98 -7.42 10.54
N ASN A 292 -2.48 -8.43 11.25
CA ASN A 292 -2.05 -9.83 11.11
C ASN A 292 -2.51 -10.50 9.81
N ILE A 293 -2.30 -9.87 8.66
CA ILE A 293 -2.60 -10.41 7.32
C ILE A 293 -1.27 -10.70 6.64
N SER A 294 -1.04 -11.94 6.20
CA SER A 294 0.19 -12.32 5.50
C SER A 294 0.36 -11.53 4.19
N LYS A 295 1.53 -10.91 3.97
CA LYS A 295 1.87 -10.29 2.68
C LYS A 295 1.88 -11.32 1.54
N GLU A 296 2.33 -12.54 1.84
CA GLU A 296 2.46 -13.62 0.85
C GLU A 296 1.08 -14.15 0.40
N THR A 297 0.19 -14.42 1.34
CA THR A 297 -1.07 -15.11 1.04
C THR A 297 -2.30 -14.20 1.02
N GLY A 298 -2.19 -13.00 1.58
CA GLY A 298 -3.35 -12.13 1.87
C GLY A 298 -4.30 -12.70 2.93
N GLY A 299 -3.97 -13.84 3.53
CA GLY A 299 -4.76 -14.50 4.57
C GLY A 299 -4.40 -14.00 5.95
N ARG A 300 -5.39 -13.94 6.85
CA ARG A 300 -5.18 -13.56 8.24
C ARG A 300 -4.44 -14.67 9.00
N ILE A 301 -3.35 -14.31 9.66
CA ILE A 301 -2.52 -15.19 10.47
C ILE A 301 -3.16 -15.30 11.86
N THR A 302 -3.80 -16.42 12.13
CA THR A 302 -4.51 -16.68 13.40
C THR A 302 -3.77 -17.75 14.21
N GLY A 303 -3.84 -17.66 15.55
CA GLY A 303 -3.22 -18.64 16.45
C GLY A 303 -3.64 -18.44 17.90
N GLY A 304 -3.14 -19.31 18.78
CA GLY A 304 -3.36 -19.21 20.23
C GLY A 304 -2.32 -18.30 20.90
N GLU A 305 -2.01 -18.61 22.17
CA GLU A 305 -1.00 -17.89 22.95
C GLU A 305 0.43 -18.04 22.39
N ASP A 306 0.66 -19.06 21.56
CA ASP A 306 1.93 -19.36 20.90
C ASP A 306 2.07 -18.75 19.49
N LEU A 307 1.12 -17.88 19.09
CA LEU A 307 1.18 -17.20 17.81
C LEU A 307 2.44 -16.33 17.73
N THR A 308 3.26 -16.57 16.71
CA THR A 308 4.46 -15.78 16.41
C THR A 308 4.55 -15.52 14.91
N PHE A 309 5.06 -14.34 14.52
CA PHE A 309 5.34 -13.98 13.13
C PHE A 309 6.24 -12.76 13.08
N LYS A 310 6.92 -12.56 11.93
CA LYS A 310 7.71 -11.36 11.73
C LYS A 310 6.85 -10.19 11.29
N ILE A 311 7.19 -8.98 11.75
CA ILE A 311 6.52 -7.75 11.29
C ILE A 311 6.71 -7.55 9.78
N SER A 312 7.85 -7.98 9.22
CA SER A 312 8.12 -7.90 7.79
C SER A 312 7.16 -8.71 6.93
N ASP A 313 6.51 -9.73 7.50
CA ASP A 313 5.75 -10.74 6.78
C ASP A 313 4.25 -10.41 6.73
N ILE A 314 3.82 -9.33 7.39
CA ILE A 314 2.41 -8.93 7.49
C ILE A 314 2.09 -7.61 6.76
N GLN A 315 0.85 -7.45 6.33
CA GLN A 315 0.36 -6.25 5.67
C GLN A 315 0.47 -5.03 6.59
N ASN A 316 0.59 -3.88 5.95
CA ASN A 316 0.89 -2.60 6.58
C ASN A 316 0.17 -1.45 5.87
N GLY A 317 0.42 -0.22 6.30
CA GLY A 317 -0.25 0.96 5.76
C GLY A 317 -0.25 1.10 4.24
N ASP A 318 0.68 0.47 3.51
CA ASP A 318 0.73 0.55 2.04
C ASP A 318 -0.20 -0.44 1.34
N ASN A 319 -0.57 -1.55 1.98
CA ASN A 319 -1.29 -2.65 1.33
C ASN A 319 -2.47 -3.22 2.13
N LEU A 320 -2.78 -2.66 3.30
CA LEU A 320 -3.99 -2.98 4.05
C LEU A 320 -5.24 -2.52 3.28
N ALA A 321 -6.18 -3.43 3.01
CA ALA A 321 -7.42 -3.08 2.30
C ALA A 321 -8.36 -2.12 3.07
N GLU A 322 -8.15 -1.99 4.39
CA GLU A 322 -8.91 -1.12 5.29
C GLU A 322 -8.27 0.28 5.40
N ASN A 323 -9.06 1.28 5.79
CA ASN A 323 -8.53 2.61 6.06
C ASN A 323 -8.52 2.88 7.57
N CYS A 324 -7.36 2.68 8.22
CA CYS A 324 -7.21 2.85 9.67
C CYS A 324 -7.55 4.28 10.13
N THR A 325 -7.37 5.29 9.27
CA THR A 325 -7.68 6.69 9.58
C THR A 325 -9.18 6.99 9.63
N ASN A 326 -10.05 6.03 9.28
CA ASN A 326 -11.48 6.16 9.54
C ASN A 326 -11.82 6.15 11.03
N CYS A 327 -11.02 5.48 11.85
CA CYS A 327 -11.23 5.37 13.30
C CYS A 327 -10.17 6.11 14.11
N HIS A 328 -8.91 6.00 13.70
CA HIS A 328 -7.80 6.66 14.37
C HIS A 328 -7.71 8.10 13.85
N ARG A 329 -8.09 9.10 14.65
CA ARG A 329 -8.17 10.52 14.28
C ARG A 329 -7.86 11.40 15.48
N GLY A 330 -7.39 12.62 15.22
CA GLY A 330 -7.14 13.61 16.26
C GLY A 330 -5.66 13.98 16.41
N LYS A 331 -5.28 14.48 17.59
CA LYS A 331 -3.87 14.77 17.92
C LYS A 331 -3.03 13.49 18.02
N ASN A 332 -3.56 12.45 18.64
CA ASN A 332 -2.90 11.17 18.90
C ASN A 332 -3.51 10.08 17.99
N VAL A 333 -2.70 9.16 17.48
CA VAL A 333 -3.20 8.02 16.70
C VAL A 333 -3.90 7.00 17.58
N PHE A 334 -3.50 6.88 18.85
CA PHE A 334 -4.05 5.93 19.80
C PHE A 334 -5.42 6.39 20.31
N LEU A 335 -6.33 5.44 20.47
CA LEU A 335 -7.64 5.65 21.08
C LEU A 335 -7.51 5.42 22.59
N ILE A 336 -7.05 6.44 23.31
CA ILE A 336 -6.74 6.33 24.74
C ILE A 336 -8.00 6.45 25.59
N HIS A 337 -8.11 5.55 26.57
CA HIS A 337 -9.18 5.52 27.55
C HIS A 337 -8.57 5.61 28.96
N PRO A 338 -8.60 6.80 29.59
CA PRO A 338 -7.99 7.01 30.89
C PRO A 338 -8.42 5.99 31.93
N ASP A 339 -7.50 5.64 32.84
CA ASP A 339 -7.71 4.66 33.92
C ASP A 339 -8.07 3.23 33.44
N THR A 340 -7.77 2.90 32.18
CA THR A 340 -7.92 1.54 31.64
C THR A 340 -6.58 1.01 31.12
N PRO A 341 -6.42 -0.31 30.91
CA PRO A 341 -5.19 -0.86 30.31
C PRO A 341 -4.84 -0.33 28.92
N ILE A 342 -5.75 0.36 28.23
CA ILE A 342 -5.46 1.02 26.94
C ILE A 342 -4.71 2.35 27.17
N ASP A 343 -4.87 2.98 28.33
CA ASP A 343 -4.08 4.13 28.72
C ASP A 343 -2.71 3.68 29.23
N ILE A 344 -1.75 3.72 28.31
CA ILE A 344 -0.36 3.35 28.58
C ILE A 344 0.48 4.58 28.97
N SER A 345 -0.13 5.75 29.19
CA SER A 345 0.59 7.02 29.39
C SER A 345 1.41 7.09 30.69
N ASP A 346 1.12 6.23 31.66
CA ASP A 346 1.91 6.12 32.90
C ASP A 346 3.29 5.50 32.65
N ASP A 347 3.39 4.60 31.67
CA ASP A 347 4.61 3.83 31.38
C ASP A 347 5.30 4.29 30.08
N TYR A 348 4.57 4.95 29.17
CA TYR A 348 5.03 5.32 27.83
C TYR A 348 4.68 6.76 27.49
N ASP A 349 5.62 7.48 26.87
CA ASP A 349 5.35 8.81 26.36
C ASP A 349 4.60 8.75 25.01
N ILE A 350 3.28 8.79 25.11
CA ILE A 350 2.37 8.71 23.97
C ILE A 350 1.77 10.06 23.56
N ASP A 351 2.16 11.19 24.17
CA ASP A 351 1.65 12.50 23.76
C ASP A 351 2.56 13.10 22.67
N PRO A 352 2.11 13.14 21.40
CA PRO A 352 2.96 13.64 20.33
C PRO A 352 3.05 15.16 20.37
N ASN A 353 4.24 15.68 20.03
CA ASN A 353 4.51 17.11 19.88
C ASN A 353 3.73 17.72 18.70
N VAL A 354 3.37 16.89 17.73
CA VAL A 354 2.69 17.28 16.50
C VAL A 354 1.46 16.38 16.30
N ARG A 355 0.37 16.96 15.82
CA ARG A 355 -0.84 16.22 15.42
C ARG A 355 -0.45 15.07 14.50
N TYR A 356 -0.95 13.86 14.78
CA TYR A 356 -0.46 12.69 14.08
C TYR A 356 -0.71 12.74 12.57
N GLN A 357 0.18 12.12 11.79
CA GLN A 357 0.03 11.96 10.34
C GLN A 357 0.29 10.51 9.94
N PRO A 358 -0.64 9.84 9.23
CA PRO A 358 -0.45 8.46 8.81
C PRO A 358 0.62 8.37 7.71
N ILE A 359 1.43 7.31 7.75
CA ILE A 359 2.27 6.87 6.64
C ILE A 359 1.53 5.76 5.91
N SER A 360 1.24 5.98 4.62
CA SER A 360 0.54 5.04 3.75
C SER A 360 0.60 5.49 2.29
N ALA A 361 0.87 4.56 1.38
CA ALA A 361 0.75 4.73 -0.07
C ALA A 361 -0.72 4.84 -0.55
N GLN A 362 -1.69 4.56 0.30
CA GLN A 362 -3.12 4.47 -0.05
C GLN A 362 -3.88 5.81 0.10
N GLY A 363 -3.16 6.91 0.30
CA GLY A 363 -3.77 8.25 0.42
C GLY A 363 -4.51 8.47 1.74
N TRP A 364 -4.15 7.72 2.79
CA TRP A 364 -4.72 7.93 4.12
C TRP A 364 -4.39 9.33 4.65
N THR A 365 -5.33 9.94 5.36
CA THR A 365 -5.16 11.29 5.90
C THR A 365 -5.76 11.39 7.29
N ASN A 366 -5.13 12.17 8.17
CA ASN A 366 -5.75 12.63 9.40
C ASN A 366 -6.44 13.97 9.11
N PRO A 367 -7.78 14.00 8.97
CA PRO A 367 -8.46 15.24 8.66
C PRO A 367 -8.27 16.28 9.77
N PRO A 368 -8.43 17.58 9.45
CA PRO A 368 -8.43 18.64 10.46
C PRO A 368 -9.41 18.34 11.60
N ALA A 369 -9.13 18.88 12.78
CA ALA A 369 -10.03 18.73 13.92
C ALA A 369 -11.40 19.32 13.56
N PHE A 370 -12.46 18.61 13.98
CA PHE A 370 -13.78 19.19 14.03
C PHE A 370 -13.86 20.22 15.17
N ALA A 371 -13.22 19.92 16.30
CA ALA A 371 -13.03 20.84 17.40
C ALA A 371 -11.61 20.67 17.97
N GLU A 372 -10.83 21.75 17.92
CA GLU A 372 -9.49 21.81 18.50
C GLU A 372 -9.55 21.64 20.02
N LEU A 373 -8.47 21.13 20.62
CA LEU A 373 -8.34 21.07 22.09
C LEU A 373 -8.42 22.49 22.67
N GLY A 374 -9.31 22.72 23.64
CA GLY A 374 -9.54 24.03 24.23
C GLY A 374 -10.96 24.21 24.76
N ASP A 375 -11.66 25.22 24.25
CA ASP A 375 -12.98 25.58 24.77
C ASP A 375 -14.08 24.61 24.29
N GLY A 376 -14.77 23.96 25.23
CA GLY A 376 -15.90 23.08 24.93
C GLY A 376 -16.01 21.93 25.93
N ALA A 377 -17.17 21.26 25.97
CA ALA A 377 -17.41 20.21 26.97
C ALA A 377 -16.58 18.92 26.73
N CYS A 378 -16.30 18.60 25.46
CA CYS A 378 -15.45 17.46 25.07
C CYS A 378 -14.04 17.93 24.69
N ALA A 379 -13.97 19.06 23.97
CA ALA A 379 -12.75 19.72 23.52
C ALA A 379 -11.83 20.18 24.66
N SER A 380 -12.33 20.32 25.89
CA SER A 380 -11.49 20.67 27.05
C SER A 380 -10.49 19.60 27.45
N CYS A 381 -10.77 18.34 27.12
CA CYS A 381 -9.94 17.20 27.50
C CYS A 381 -9.33 16.50 26.29
N HIS A 382 -10.08 16.44 25.18
CA HIS A 382 -9.65 15.76 23.96
C HIS A 382 -9.99 16.60 22.74
N GLU A 383 -9.05 16.68 21.81
CA GLU A 383 -9.35 17.17 20.48
C GLU A 383 -10.34 16.22 19.77
N ILE A 384 -11.35 16.77 19.09
CA ILE A 384 -12.29 15.98 18.31
C ILE A 384 -11.82 15.94 16.87
N GLY A 385 -11.40 14.75 16.42
CA GLY A 385 -10.95 14.53 15.05
C GLY A 385 -12.04 14.85 14.02
N GLY A 386 -11.63 15.08 12.77
CA GLY A 386 -12.58 15.32 11.68
C GLY A 386 -13.63 14.21 11.59
N ILE A 387 -14.89 14.61 11.41
CA ILE A 387 -16.05 13.72 11.48
C ILE A 387 -16.10 12.77 10.27
N SER A 388 -16.39 11.49 10.51
CA SER A 388 -16.77 10.49 9.50
C SER A 388 -17.78 9.52 10.10
N PHE A 389 -18.51 8.78 9.24
CA PHE A 389 -19.48 7.79 9.71
C PHE A 389 -18.88 6.78 10.71
N ASP A 390 -17.75 6.17 10.35
CA ASP A 390 -17.06 5.18 11.19
C ASP A 390 -16.52 5.80 12.48
N TYR A 391 -15.88 6.97 12.40
CA TYR A 391 -15.36 7.66 13.59
C TYR A 391 -16.49 8.00 14.56
N CYS A 392 -17.62 8.51 14.07
CA CYS A 392 -18.75 8.86 14.91
C CYS A 392 -19.38 7.65 15.58
N ASN A 393 -19.73 6.64 14.77
CA ASN A 393 -20.58 5.54 15.24
C ASN A 393 -19.80 4.46 15.99
N THR A 394 -18.52 4.26 15.66
CA THR A 394 -17.68 3.24 16.28
C THR A 394 -16.86 3.81 17.43
N VAL A 395 -16.20 4.96 17.23
CA VAL A 395 -15.26 5.50 18.21
C VAL A 395 -15.94 6.48 19.15
N LEU A 396 -16.41 7.62 18.61
CA LEU A 396 -16.88 8.74 19.43
C LEU A 396 -18.11 8.37 20.27
N ARG A 397 -19.11 7.74 19.67
CA ARG A 397 -20.32 7.26 20.37
C ARG A 397 -19.97 6.27 21.49
N SER A 398 -19.02 5.38 21.23
CA SER A 398 -18.65 4.34 22.18
C SER A 398 -17.84 4.91 23.34
N ALA A 399 -16.87 5.79 23.05
CA ALA A 399 -16.09 6.50 24.05
C ALA A 399 -16.99 7.39 24.93
N ALA A 400 -17.93 8.12 24.32
CA ALA A 400 -18.90 8.96 25.00
C ALA A 400 -19.77 8.19 26.01
N ASN A 401 -20.24 7.01 25.60
CA ASN A 401 -21.18 6.24 26.40
C ASN A 401 -20.48 5.38 27.47
N GLN A 402 -19.21 5.02 27.27
CA GLN A 402 -18.56 3.98 28.07
C GLN A 402 -17.34 4.45 28.86
N THR A 403 -16.61 5.47 28.40
CA THR A 403 -15.29 5.80 28.98
C THR A 403 -14.99 7.28 29.20
N MET A 404 -15.75 8.21 28.61
CA MET A 404 -15.51 9.63 28.84
C MET A 404 -16.02 10.10 30.21
N PRO A 405 -15.21 10.83 30.99
CA PRO A 405 -15.69 11.55 32.15
C PRO A 405 -16.27 12.96 31.84
N SER A 406 -17.47 13.28 32.36
CA SER A 406 -17.96 14.63 32.82
C SER A 406 -17.10 15.47 33.80
N ALA A 407 -17.47 16.73 33.95
CA ALA A 407 -16.76 17.74 34.74
C ALA A 407 -16.95 17.67 36.27
N ALA A 408 -17.63 16.67 36.83
CA ALA A 408 -17.78 16.56 38.30
C ALA A 408 -17.41 15.19 38.89
N LEU A 409 -17.78 14.06 38.28
CA LEU A 409 -17.27 12.70 38.55
C LEU A 409 -18.07 11.64 37.72
N PRO A 410 -17.49 11.00 36.69
CA PRO A 410 -18.32 10.43 35.63
C PRO A 410 -17.74 9.20 34.88
N ALA A 411 -18.40 8.08 35.11
CA ALA A 411 -18.79 7.04 34.17
C ALA A 411 -19.77 6.14 34.97
N GLY A 412 -20.96 6.70 35.23
CA GLY A 412 -21.97 6.16 36.15
C GLY A 412 -23.03 7.23 36.52
N TRP A 413 -23.83 7.63 35.54
CA TRP A 413 -24.67 8.83 35.62
C TRP A 413 -26.03 8.56 36.29
N GLU A 414 -26.30 9.13 37.47
CA GLU A 414 -27.67 9.36 37.97
C GLU A 414 -28.05 10.84 37.81
N GLY A 415 -28.82 11.10 36.76
CA GLY A 415 -29.32 12.39 36.28
C GLY A 415 -29.64 12.25 34.80
N ASP A 416 -30.78 12.79 34.35
CA ASP A 416 -31.37 12.57 33.00
C ASP A 416 -30.29 12.39 31.92
N GLU A 417 -30.16 11.15 31.43
CA GLU A 417 -29.19 10.64 30.44
C GLU A 417 -29.08 11.48 29.16
N THR A 418 -29.98 12.45 28.98
CA THR A 418 -30.07 13.27 27.79
C THR A 418 -29.02 14.36 27.66
N PHE A 419 -28.38 14.95 28.67
CA PHE A 419 -27.57 16.16 28.37
C PHE A 419 -26.31 15.91 27.52
N TYR A 420 -25.40 15.03 27.96
CA TYR A 420 -24.19 14.72 27.19
C TYR A 420 -24.47 13.72 26.05
N GLY A 421 -25.31 12.71 26.31
CA GLY A 421 -25.76 11.76 25.30
C GLY A 421 -26.52 12.43 24.16
N THR A 422 -27.45 13.35 24.44
CA THR A 422 -28.17 14.12 23.39
C THR A 422 -27.29 15.19 22.77
N HIS A 423 -26.31 15.77 23.46
CA HIS A 423 -25.37 16.69 22.82
C HIS A 423 -24.47 15.96 21.82
N ILE A 424 -23.91 14.81 22.20
CA ILE A 424 -23.10 13.97 21.34
C ILE A 424 -23.96 13.35 20.23
N GLN A 425 -25.17 12.88 20.56
CA GLN A 425 -26.12 12.40 19.56
C GLN A 425 -26.53 13.52 18.60
N ALA A 426 -26.75 14.76 19.07
CA ALA A 426 -27.06 15.89 18.21
C ALA A 426 -25.88 16.31 17.35
N MET A 427 -24.64 16.23 17.85
CA MET A 427 -23.43 16.39 17.03
C MET A 427 -23.33 15.28 15.98
N ILE A 428 -23.61 14.03 16.37
CA ILE A 428 -23.64 12.88 15.48
C ILE A 428 -24.75 13.02 14.43
N ASP A 429 -25.95 13.46 14.80
CA ASP A 429 -27.09 13.63 13.89
C ASP A 429 -26.91 14.83 12.96
N ALA A 430 -26.23 15.88 13.42
CA ALA A 430 -25.94 17.08 12.63
C ALA A 430 -24.78 16.88 11.65
N GLY A 431 -23.75 16.09 12.03
CA GLY A 431 -22.51 15.92 11.27
C GLY A 431 -22.27 14.54 10.66
N CYS A 432 -22.92 13.49 11.17
CA CYS A 432 -22.72 12.08 10.78
C CYS A 432 -24.06 11.47 10.29
N ARG A 433 -24.67 12.07 9.25
CA ARG A 433 -25.86 11.48 8.62
C ARG A 433 -25.51 10.12 8.01
N GLU A 434 -26.46 9.18 8.12
CA GLU A 434 -26.41 7.83 7.54
C GLU A 434 -26.09 7.82 6.04
#